data_AF-A0A511HQL0-F1
#
_entry.id   AF-A0A511HQL0-F1
#
_cell.length_a   1.000
_cell.length_b   1.000
_cell.length_c   1.000
_cell.angle_alpha   90.00
_cell.angle_beta   90.00
_cell.angle_gamma   90.00
#
_symmetry.space_group_name_H-M   'P 1'
#
loop_
_entity.id
_entity.type
_entity.pdbx_description
1 polymer ?
#
loop_
_entity_poly.entity_id
_entity_poly.type
_entity_poly.pdbx_seq_one_letter_code
_entity_poly.pdbx_strand_id
1 'polypeptide(L)'
;MTFVTVTIKKSGDLVYEPSNQVGRGYTVRFVLDPVNGPLWATVHPPTCLVSTNPITLDKTSSATPPVYEDPVSESAAYTTYPFTVKVPPVPEKPHLGGEAETKNGNLDVTTDPPKL
;
A
#
# COMPACT_ATOMS: atom_id res chain seq x y z
N MET A 1 -12.93 3.86 26.86
CA MET A 1 -12.58 3.10 25.64
C MET A 1 -11.51 3.89 24.92
N THR A 2 -10.35 3.30 24.68
CA THR A 2 -9.18 3.99 24.11
C THR A 2 -8.98 3.52 22.68
N PHE A 3 -8.78 4.46 21.75
CA PHE A 3 -8.58 4.13 20.34
C PHE A 3 -7.10 4.24 19.97
N VAL A 4 -6.62 3.26 19.21
CA VAL A 4 -5.34 3.31 18.51
C VAL A 4 -5.63 3.28 17.02
N THR A 5 -5.24 4.33 16.32
CA THR A 5 -5.37 4.43 14.87
C THR A 5 -4.09 3.97 14.21
N VAL A 6 -4.23 3.05 13.27
CA VAL A 6 -3.19 2.53 12.39
C VAL A 6 -3.46 3.08 10.99
N THR A 7 -2.65 4.05 10.58
CA THR A 7 -2.73 4.65 9.25
C THR A 7 -1.74 3.95 8.32
N ILE A 8 -2.27 3.41 7.22
CA ILE A 8 -1.52 2.66 6.21
C ILE A 8 -1.11 3.59 5.07
N LYS A 9 0.21 3.74 4.87
CA LYS A 9 0.79 4.56 3.80
C LYS A 9 0.92 3.77 2.50
N LYS A 10 1.09 4.48 1.39
CA LYS A 10 1.27 3.91 0.05
C LYS A 10 2.48 2.97 -0.08
N SER A 11 3.53 3.16 0.73
CA SER A 11 4.71 2.28 0.81
C SER A 11 4.46 0.98 1.58
N GLY A 12 3.32 0.86 2.28
CA GLY A 12 3.10 -0.18 3.30
C GLY A 12 3.59 0.21 4.69
N ASP A 13 4.20 1.39 4.87
CA ASP A 13 4.55 1.91 6.19
C ASP A 13 3.31 2.20 7.03
N LEU A 14 3.47 2.06 8.34
CA LEU A 14 2.40 2.17 9.32
C LEU A 14 2.69 3.32 10.28
N VAL A 15 1.69 4.18 10.49
CA VAL A 15 1.71 5.24 11.51
C VAL A 15 0.70 4.90 12.58
N TYR A 16 1.11 5.02 13.84
CA TYR A 16 0.31 4.66 15.01
C TYR A 16 0.05 5.90 15.85
N GLU A 17 -1.22 6.14 16.17
CA GLU A 17 -1.63 7.24 17.07
C GLU A 17 -2.61 6.72 18.12
N PRO A 18 -2.41 6.98 19.43
CA PRO A 18 -1.27 7.70 20.02
C PRO A 18 0.00 6.84 20.16
N SER A 19 -0.10 5.51 20.10
CA SER A 19 1.06 4.60 20.21
C SER A 19 0.79 3.28 19.47
N ASN A 20 1.85 2.49 19.25
CA ASN A 20 1.76 1.15 18.68
C ASN A 20 1.52 0.06 19.74
N GLN A 21 1.21 0.44 20.98
CA GLN A 21 0.92 -0.49 22.07
C GLN A 21 -0.58 -0.52 22.33
N VAL A 22 -1.13 -1.72 22.43
CA VAL A 22 -2.55 -1.96 22.65
C VAL A 22 -2.71 -3.00 23.75
N GLY A 23 -3.82 -2.93 24.48
CA GLY A 23 -4.18 -3.90 25.51
C GLY A 23 -5.69 -3.97 25.69
N ARG A 24 -6.16 -4.77 26.65
CA ARG A 24 -7.59 -4.92 26.95
C ARG A 24 -8.33 -3.58 27.07
N GLY A 25 -9.55 -3.51 26.54
CA GLY A 25 -10.37 -2.29 26.53
C GLY A 25 -9.96 -1.22 25.51
N TYR A 26 -8.97 -1.50 24.65
CA TYR A 26 -8.60 -0.67 23.51
C TYR A 26 -9.35 -1.13 22.25
N THR A 27 -9.43 -0.25 21.26
CA THR A 27 -9.96 -0.54 19.93
C THR A 27 -8.96 -0.09 18.89
N VAL A 28 -8.65 -0.99 17.97
CA VAL A 28 -7.72 -0.71 16.88
C VAL A 28 -8.51 -0.30 15.66
N ARG A 29 -8.12 0.82 15.08
CA ARG A 29 -8.76 1.42 13.91
C ARG A 29 -7.78 1.43 12.76
N PHE A 30 -8.04 0.64 11.73
CA PHE A 30 -7.23 0.63 10.51
C PHE A 30 -7.84 1.57 9.46
N VAL A 31 -7.01 2.44 8.92
CA VAL A 31 -7.40 3.40 7.88
C VAL A 31 -6.32 3.50 6.81
N LEU A 32 -6.72 3.79 5.58
CA LEU A 32 -5.79 4.18 4.52
C LEU A 32 -5.48 5.67 4.66
N ASP A 33 -4.20 6.05 4.48
CA ASP A 33 -3.82 7.46 4.53
C ASP A 33 -4.64 8.28 3.51
N PRO A 34 -5.33 9.36 3.94
CA PRO A 34 -6.29 10.05 3.09
C PRO A 34 -5.61 10.88 1.99
N VAL A 35 -4.35 11.28 2.18
CA VAL A 35 -3.61 12.20 1.29
C VAL A 35 -2.73 11.42 0.32
N ASN A 36 -1.93 10.49 0.85
CA ASN A 36 -0.91 9.72 0.12
C ASN A 36 -0.97 8.22 0.47
N GLY A 37 -2.16 7.69 0.77
CA GLY A 37 -2.38 6.27 1.01
C GLY A 37 -2.51 5.43 -0.27
N PRO A 38 -2.53 4.10 -0.14
CA PRO A 38 -2.82 3.23 -1.26
C PRO A 38 -4.32 3.27 -1.62
N LEU A 39 -4.66 2.81 -2.82
CA LEU A 39 -6.06 2.68 -3.26
C LEU A 39 -6.78 1.56 -2.51
N TRP A 40 -6.06 0.50 -2.19
CA TRP A 40 -6.54 -0.60 -1.37
C TRP A 40 -5.38 -1.25 -0.60
N ALA A 41 -5.69 -1.93 0.50
CA ALA A 41 -4.72 -2.72 1.27
C ALA A 41 -5.43 -3.89 1.95
N THR A 42 -4.73 -5.01 2.09
CA THR A 42 -5.18 -6.17 2.87
C THR A 42 -4.41 -6.26 4.18
N VAL A 43 -5.10 -6.10 5.31
CA VAL A 43 -4.52 -6.24 6.64
C VAL A 43 -4.79 -7.65 7.14
N HIS A 44 -3.76 -8.32 7.64
CA HIS A 44 -3.85 -9.58 8.38
C HIS A 44 -3.76 -9.21 9.85
N PRO A 45 -4.88 -9.14 10.58
CA PRO A 45 -4.89 -8.52 11.91
C PRO A 45 -4.04 -9.29 12.93
N PRO A 46 -3.50 -8.62 13.95
CA PRO A 46 -2.76 -9.29 15.02
C PRO A 46 -3.66 -10.20 15.86
N THR A 47 -3.06 -11.20 16.50
CA THR A 47 -3.77 -12.18 17.34
C THR A 47 -4.41 -11.59 18.60
N CYS A 48 -4.09 -10.34 18.95
CA CYS A 48 -4.69 -9.65 20.09
C CYS A 48 -6.10 -9.15 19.81
N LEU A 49 -6.53 -9.09 18.54
CA LEU A 49 -7.85 -8.60 18.17
C LEU A 49 -8.89 -9.72 18.21
N VAL A 50 -10.16 -9.33 18.31
CA VAL A 50 -11.28 -10.27 18.32
C VAL A 50 -11.46 -10.92 16.94
N SER A 51 -11.33 -10.14 15.87
CA SER A 51 -11.36 -10.64 14.50
C SER A 51 -9.93 -10.81 13.96
N THR A 52 -9.57 -12.07 13.71
CA THR A 52 -8.27 -12.43 13.11
C THR A 52 -8.35 -12.67 11.61
N ASN A 53 -9.53 -12.50 11.01
CA ASN A 53 -9.72 -12.68 9.58
C ASN A 53 -9.07 -11.54 8.79
N PRO A 54 -8.44 -11.81 7.64
CA PRO A 54 -7.94 -10.77 6.77
C PRO A 54 -9.04 -9.79 6.36
N ILE A 55 -8.73 -8.50 6.47
CA ILE A 55 -9.63 -7.42 6.06
C ILE A 55 -9.06 -6.71 4.84
N THR A 56 -9.94 -6.31 3.92
CA THR A 56 -9.55 -5.50 2.77
C THR A 56 -10.16 -4.11 2.91
N LEU A 57 -9.30 -3.11 2.96
CA LEU A 57 -9.66 -1.71 2.91
C LEU A 57 -9.57 -1.28 1.44
N ASP A 58 -10.68 -0.87 0.84
CA ASP A 58 -10.76 -0.42 -0.54
C ASP A 58 -11.38 0.99 -0.63
N LYS A 59 -10.62 1.95 -1.20
CA LYS A 59 -11.03 3.35 -1.43
C LYS A 59 -11.41 3.61 -2.90
N THR A 60 -11.28 2.64 -3.80
CA THR A 60 -11.50 2.83 -5.25
C THR A 60 -12.93 3.21 -5.60
N SER A 61 -13.91 2.71 -4.82
CA SER A 61 -15.34 2.90 -5.12
C SER A 61 -16.05 3.86 -4.15
N SER A 62 -15.33 4.49 -3.22
CA SER A 62 -15.97 5.25 -2.13
C SER A 62 -15.35 6.63 -1.95
N ALA A 63 -16.19 7.65 -1.80
CA ALA A 63 -15.77 9.03 -1.52
C ALA A 63 -15.12 9.17 -0.13
N THR A 64 -15.44 8.24 0.79
CA THR A 64 -14.93 8.22 2.16
C THR A 64 -13.88 7.11 2.30
N PRO A 65 -12.74 7.35 2.98
CA PRO A 65 -11.77 6.29 3.23
C PRO A 65 -12.42 5.14 4.01
N PRO A 66 -12.22 3.88 3.59
CA PRO A 66 -12.68 2.73 4.36
C PRO A 66 -12.02 2.74 5.74
N VAL A 67 -12.83 2.60 6.78
CA VAL A 67 -12.38 2.49 8.17
C VAL A 67 -12.81 1.13 8.68
N TYR A 68 -11.88 0.40 9.29
CA TYR A 68 -12.19 -0.83 10.01
C TYR A 68 -11.78 -0.68 11.47
N GLU A 69 -12.69 -1.00 12.37
CA GLU A 69 -12.48 -0.93 13.81
C GLU A 69 -12.73 -2.31 14.42
N ASP A 70 -11.81 -2.76 15.26
CA ASP A 70 -11.94 -4.03 15.97
C ASP A 70 -11.42 -3.90 17.41
N PRO A 71 -12.20 -4.31 18.42
CA PRO A 71 -11.74 -4.33 19.79
C PRO A 71 -10.58 -5.30 20.01
N VAL A 72 -9.71 -4.92 20.94
CA VAL A 72 -8.68 -5.80 21.48
C VAL A 72 -9.34 -6.80 22.43
N SER A 73 -8.98 -8.07 22.31
CA SER A 73 -9.46 -9.15 23.17
C SER A 73 -9.19 -8.85 24.66
N GLU A 74 -10.13 -9.24 25.51
CA GLU A 74 -10.07 -9.06 26.97
C GLU A 74 -8.87 -9.78 27.62
N SER A 75 -8.32 -10.79 26.94
CA SER A 75 -7.14 -11.54 27.40
C SER A 75 -5.79 -10.96 26.94
N ALA A 76 -5.79 -9.88 26.13
CA ALA A 76 -4.57 -9.32 25.58
C ALA A 76 -3.78 -8.52 26.62
N ALA A 77 -2.49 -8.81 26.73
CA ALA A 77 -1.53 -7.99 27.48
C ALA A 77 -1.31 -6.64 26.77
N TYR A 78 -0.93 -5.61 27.54
CA TYR A 78 -0.58 -4.31 26.98
C TYR A 78 0.82 -4.35 26.37
N THR A 79 0.91 -4.44 25.04
CA THR A 79 2.17 -4.55 24.30
C THR A 79 1.99 -4.22 22.82
N THR A 80 3.08 -4.22 22.05
CA THR A 80 3.04 -4.16 20.59
C THR A 80 2.81 -5.57 20.03
N TYR A 81 1.79 -5.72 19.17
CA TYR A 81 1.49 -6.97 18.51
C TYR A 81 1.89 -6.91 17.03
N PRO A 82 2.68 -7.88 16.52
CA PRO A 82 3.06 -7.91 15.12
C PRO A 82 1.86 -8.32 14.25
N PHE A 83 1.79 -7.73 13.06
CA PHE A 83 0.80 -8.05 12.04
C PHE A 83 1.35 -7.70 10.66
N THR A 84 0.62 -8.08 9.61
CA THR A 84 1.08 -7.87 8.23
C THR A 84 0.06 -7.07 7.44
N VAL A 85 0.54 -6.09 6.67
CA VAL A 85 -0.27 -5.37 5.70
C VAL A 85 0.30 -5.61 4.31
N LYS A 86 -0.57 -6.01 3.37
CA LYS A 86 -0.23 -6.15 1.96
C LYS A 86 -0.80 -4.95 1.23
N VAL A 87 0.08 -4.14 0.69
CA VAL A 87 -0.26 -3.04 -0.21
C VAL A 87 0.19 -3.44 -1.61
N PRO A 88 -0.70 -3.40 -2.62
CA PRO A 88 -0.29 -3.67 -4.01
C PRO A 88 0.77 -2.65 -4.45
N PRO A 89 1.73 -3.08 -5.28
CA PRO A 89 2.66 -2.14 -5.89
C PRO A 89 1.86 -1.12 -6.70
N VAL A 90 2.21 0.14 -6.51
CA VAL A 90 1.74 1.21 -7.38
C VAL A 90 2.36 0.90 -8.75
N PRO A 91 1.59 0.90 -9.85
CA PRO A 91 2.23 0.80 -11.16
C PRO A 91 3.21 1.96 -11.26
N GLU A 92 4.50 1.67 -11.18
CA GLU A 92 5.55 2.62 -11.53
C GLU A 92 5.20 3.08 -12.93
N LYS A 93 4.97 4.39 -13.07
CA LYS A 93 4.84 5.01 -14.38
C LYS A 93 6.11 4.56 -15.12
N PRO A 94 6.01 3.85 -16.27
CA PRO A 94 7.20 3.42 -16.97
C PRO A 94 8.05 4.68 -17.15
N HIS A 95 9.25 4.65 -16.59
CA HIS A 95 10.24 5.69 -16.81
C HIS A 95 10.44 5.71 -18.32
N LEU A 96 9.78 6.64 -18.99
CA LEU A 96 10.00 6.91 -20.39
C LEU A 96 11.42 7.48 -20.42
N GLY A 97 12.39 6.57 -20.61
CA GLY A 97 13.78 6.92 -20.82
C GLY A 97 13.81 7.93 -21.95
N GLY A 98 14.22 9.15 -21.62
CA GLY A 98 14.62 10.11 -22.62
C GLY A 98 15.89 9.60 -23.26
N GLU A 99 15.76 8.91 -24.39
CA GLU A 99 16.85 8.71 -25.33
C GLU A 99 16.48 9.46 -26.61
N ALA A 100 16.90 10.72 -26.62
CA ALA A 100 17.20 11.41 -27.86
C ALA A 100 18.45 10.75 -28.46
N GLU A 101 18.28 9.67 -29.23
CA GLU A 101 19.34 9.15 -30.09
C GLU A 101 19.17 9.67 -31.51
N THR A 102 20.07 10.58 -31.82
CA THR A 102 20.24 11.32 -33.06
C THR A 102 20.35 10.39 -34.27
N LYS A 103 19.45 10.55 -35.24
CA LYS A 103 19.53 9.98 -36.58
C LYS A 103 20.79 10.49 -37.29
N ASN A 104 21.89 9.74 -37.26
CA ASN A 104 23.03 9.91 -38.16
C ASN A 104 23.42 8.54 -38.76
N GLY A 105 22.57 8.01 -39.63
CA GLY A 105 22.90 6.88 -40.49
C GLY A 105 23.13 7.37 -41.92
N ASN A 106 24.40 7.53 -42.29
CA ASN A 106 24.85 7.77 -43.66
C ASN A 106 24.41 6.59 -44.55
N LEU A 107 23.50 6.83 -45.51
CA LEU A 107 23.06 5.82 -46.47
C LEU A 107 23.75 6.08 -47.81
N ASP A 108 24.97 5.60 -47.95
CA ASP A 108 25.67 5.56 -49.24
C ASP A 108 25.15 4.34 -50.02
N VAL A 109 24.16 4.57 -50.88
CA VAL A 109 23.59 3.53 -51.76
C VAL A 109 24.41 3.50 -53.04
N THR A 110 25.46 2.68 -53.06
CA THR A 110 26.08 2.25 -54.33
C THR A 110 25.18 1.19 -54.96
N THR A 111 24.32 1.61 -55.88
CA THR A 111 23.49 0.73 -56.70
C THR A 111 24.34 0.18 -57.86
N ASP A 112 24.74 -1.08 -57.77
CA ASP A 112 25.29 -1.86 -58.90
C ASP A 112 24.16 -2.15 -59.91
N PRO A 113 24.33 -1.89 -61.22
CA PRO A 113 23.27 -2.05 -62.22
C PRO A 113 23.08 -3.52 -62.64
N PRO A 114 21.85 -3.98 -62.90
CA PRO A 114 21.61 -5.36 -63.31
C PRO A 114 22.15 -5.64 -64.72
N LYS A 115 22.84 -6.76 -64.88
CA LYS A 115 23.15 -7.36 -66.18
C LYS A 115 22.18 -8.50 -66.48
N LEU A 116 21.59 -8.38 -67.68
CA LEU A 116 20.87 -9.36 -68.52
C LEU A 116 19.52 -9.90 -68.01
#